data_AF-A0A2D8BS79-F1
#
_entry.id   AF-A0A2D8BS79-F1
#
_cell.length_a   1.000
_cell.length_b   1.000
_cell.length_c   1.000
_cell.angle_alpha   90.00
_cell.angle_beta   90.00
_cell.angle_gamma   90.00
#
_symmetry.space_group_name_H-M   'P 1'
#
loop_
_entity.id
_entity.type
_entity.pdbx_description
1 polymer ?
#
loop_
_entity_poly.entity_id
_entity_poly.type
_entity_poly.pdbx_seq_one_letter_code
_entity_poly.pdbx_strand_id
1 'polypeptide(L)' 'MYYYITRIEDADTLVNTTDLPYRFLPCMVAGLAYYLALKRAPERVQLLKVVYEEEFQRAADEDEDRVSLKLQPDIQYIRF' A
#
# COMPACT_ATOMS: atom_id res chain seq x y z
N MET A 1 -17.75 29.33 3.84
CA MET A 1 -16.35 29.26 4.30
C MET A 1 -16.07 27.81 4.67
N TYR A 2 -15.37 27.07 3.81
CA TYR A 2 -15.06 25.65 4.01
C TYR A 2 -13.66 25.55 4.62
N TYR A 3 -13.56 24.99 5.83
CA TYR A 3 -12.27 24.64 6.42
C TYR A 3 -11.87 23.26 5.90
N TYR A 4 -10.94 23.21 4.94
CA TYR A 4 -10.25 21.97 4.63
C TYR A 4 -9.21 21.75 5.72
N ILE A 5 -9.38 20.67 6.50
CA ILE A 5 -8.35 20.18 7.40
C ILE A 5 -7.32 19.50 6.50
N THR A 6 -6.29 20.23 6.10
CA THR A 6 -5.09 19.61 5.53
C THR A 6 -4.43 18.82 6.65
N ARG A 7 -4.41 17.49 6.51
CA ARG A 7 -3.58 16.65 7.38
C ARG A 7 -2.13 17.01 7.10
N ILE A 8 -1.25 16.80 8.07
CA ILE A 8 0.19 17.11 8.01
C ILE A 8 0.95 16.35 6.89
N GLU A 9 0.22 15.63 6.03
CA GLU A 9 0.63 14.77 4.93
C GLU A 9 0.85 15.57 3.62
N ASP A 10 0.28 16.77 3.49
CA ASP A 10 0.52 17.70 2.37
C ASP A 10 1.68 18.69 2.65
N ALA A 11 2.36 18.54 3.80
CA ALA A 11 3.28 19.56 4.32
C ALA A 11 4.74 19.40 3.84
N ASP A 12 5.08 18.42 3.00
CA ASP A 12 6.46 18.34 2.51
C ASP A 12 6.56 18.05 1.01
N THR A 13 7.24 19.00 0.37
CA THR A 13 7.76 19.03 -0.98
C THR A 13 8.83 17.94 -1.21
N LEU A 14 8.48 16.67 -1.02
CA LEU A 14 9.35 15.56 -1.44
C LEU A 14 9.12 15.26 -2.92
N VAL A 15 9.96 15.83 -3.78
CA VAL A 15 10.03 15.60 -5.24
C VAL A 15 10.48 14.15 -5.59
N ASN A 16 10.34 13.20 -4.66
CA ASN A 16 10.78 11.81 -4.75
C ASN A 16 9.75 10.82 -4.17
N THR A 17 8.47 11.21 -4.10
CA THR A 17 7.40 10.28 -3.75
C THR A 17 7.31 9.26 -4.89
N THR A 18 7.76 8.04 -4.62
CA THR A 18 7.46 6.89 -5.49
C THR A 18 5.94 6.84 -5.65
N ASP A 19 5.42 6.65 -6.87
CA ASP A 19 3.97 6.56 -7.20
C ASP A 19 3.30 5.32 -6.57
N LEU A 20 3.53 5.08 -5.28
CA LEU A 20 3.07 3.96 -4.50
C LEU A 20 2.07 4.48 -3.45
N PRO A 21 0.90 3.86 -3.32
CA PRO A 21 -0.05 4.24 -2.28
C PRO A 21 0.60 4.22 -0.89
N TYR A 22 0.28 5.21 -0.06
CA TYR A 22 0.87 5.40 1.27
C TYR A 22 0.85 4.11 2.13
N ARG A 23 -0.19 3.29 1.96
CA ARG A 23 -0.37 1.99 2.64
C ARG A 23 0.79 1.03 2.45
N PHE A 24 1.45 1.07 1.29
CA PHE A 24 2.57 0.18 0.96
C PHE A 24 3.94 0.76 1.34
N LEU A 25 4.03 2.01 1.79
CA LEU A 25 5.28 2.61 2.27
C LEU A 25 5.91 1.83 3.44
N PRO A 26 5.17 1.45 4.52
CA PRO A 26 5.77 0.67 5.61
C PRO A 26 6.26 -0.71 5.13
N CYS A 27 5.49 -1.37 4.25
CA CYS A 27 5.89 -2.62 3.61
C CYS A 27 7.18 -2.47 2.77
N MET A 28 7.31 -1.38 2.00
CA MET A 28 8.51 -1.11 1.19
C MET A 28 9.74 -0.91 2.07
N VAL A 29 9.62 -0.13 3.14
CA VAL A 29 10.73 0.12 4.09
C VAL A 29 11.14 -1.18 4.79
N ALA A 30 10.18 -2.00 5.22
CA ALA A 30 10.45 -3.30 5.82
C ALA A 30 11.18 -4.25 4.85
N GLY A 31 10.76 -4.29 3.58
CA GLY A 31 11.43 -5.09 2.54
C GLY A 31 12.88 -4.64 2.30
N LEU A 32 13.14 -3.33 2.25
CA LEU A 32 14.50 -2.79 2.14
C LEU A 32 15.35 -3.13 3.37
N ALA A 33 14.79 -3.04 4.57
CA ALA A 33 15.47 -3.41 5.80
C ALA A 33 15.83 -4.91 5.81
N TYR A 34 14.94 -5.77 5.32
CA TYR A 34 15.21 -7.21 5.13
C TYR A 34 16.40 -7.43 4.18
N TYR A 35 16.42 -6.78 3.01
CA TYR A 35 17.55 -6.89 2.07
C TYR A 35 18.87 -6.34 2.62
N LEU A 36 18.82 -5.30 3.46
CA LEU A 36 20.00 -4.78 4.12
C LEU A 36 20.52 -5.76 5.19
N ALA A 37 19.62 -6.37 5.95
CA ALA A 37 19.97 -7.37 6.98
C ALA A 37 20.58 -8.64 6.38
N LEU A 38 20.13 -9.07 5.19
CA LEU A 38 20.78 -10.19 4.46
C LEU A 38 22.27 -9.98 4.24
N LYS A 39 22.71 -8.73 4.07
CA LYS A 39 24.12 -8.39 3.82
C LYS A 39 24.90 -8.05 5.08
N ARG A 40 24.26 -7.48 6.10
CA ARG A 40 24.95 -6.84 7.23
C ARG A 40 24.64 -7.44 8.60
N ALA A 41 23.48 -8.09 8.77
CA ALA A 41 22.98 -8.56 10.06
C ALA A 41 22.10 -9.82 9.87
N PRO A 42 22.70 -10.97 9.53
CA PRO A 42 21.97 -12.20 9.21
C PRO A 42 21.10 -12.70 10.37
N GLU A 43 21.46 -12.36 11.62
CA GLU A 43 20.71 -12.74 12.82
C GLU A 43 19.32 -12.08 12.91
N ARG A 44 19.12 -10.95 12.21
CA ARG A 44 17.85 -10.20 12.22
C ARG A 44 16.94 -10.54 11.05
N VAL A 45 17.42 -11.35 10.10
CA VAL A 45 16.70 -11.70 8.87
C VAL A 45 15.38 -12.39 9.20
N GLN A 46 15.38 -13.30 10.17
CA GLN A 46 14.18 -14.05 10.53
C GLN A 46 13.11 -13.15 11.17
N LEU A 47 13.51 -12.18 12.01
CA LEU A 47 12.60 -11.21 12.60
C LEU A 47 12.07 -10.22 11.53
N LEU A 48 12.95 -9.70 10.67
CA LEU A 48 12.56 -8.75 9.63
C LEU A 48 11.67 -9.37 8.56
N LYS A 49 11.80 -10.67 8.31
CA LYS A 49 10.90 -11.40 7.43
C LYS A 49 9.47 -11.43 7.98
N VAL A 50 9.30 -11.72 9.26
CA VAL A 50 7.99 -11.72 9.92
C VAL A 50 7.34 -10.34 9.86
N VAL A 51 8.11 -9.29 10.19
CA VAL A 51 7.62 -7.90 10.13
C VAL A 51 7.20 -7.51 8.70
N TYR A 52 7.97 -7.92 7.69
CA TYR A 52 7.62 -7.67 6.29
C TYR A 52 6.31 -8.37 5.88
N GLU A 53 6.15 -9.65 6.24
CA GLU A 53 4.95 -10.42 5.89
C GLU A 53 3.69 -9.85 6.55
N GLU A 54 3.77 -9.40 7.81
CA GLU A 54 2.66 -8.77 8.52
C GLU A 54 2.25 -7.43 7.89
N GLU A 55 3.21 -6.54 7.59
CA GLU A 55 2.93 -5.24 6.98
C GLU A 55 2.40 -5.39 5.55
N PHE A 56 2.85 -6.40 4.80
CA PHE A 56 2.32 -6.69 3.47
C PHE A 56 0.87 -7.19 3.53
N GLN A 57 0.56 -8.12 4.45
CA GLN A 57 -0.82 -8.61 4.64
C GLN A 57 -1.75 -7.48 5.05
N ARG A 58 -1.33 -6.64 6.00
CA ARG A 58 -2.11 -5.48 6.44
C ARG A 58 -2.37 -4.49 5.30
N ALA A 59 -1.35 -4.19 4.49
CA ALA A 59 -1.51 -3.31 3.33
C ALA A 59 -2.44 -3.91 2.29
N ALA A 60 -2.36 -5.23 2.02
CA ALA A 60 -3.22 -5.94 1.08
C ALA A 60 -4.69 -6.00 1.57
N ASP A 61 -4.91 -6.30 2.85
CA ASP A 61 -6.24 -6.31 3.47
C ASP A 61 -6.89 -4.91 3.45
N GLU A 62 -6.10 -3.85 3.57
CA GLU A 62 -6.57 -2.47 3.49
C GLU A 62 -6.77 -1.98 2.05
N ASP A 63 -6.05 -2.58 1.08
CA ASP A 63 -6.14 -2.30 -0.36
C ASP A 63 -7.26 -3.08 -1.06
N GLU A 64 -7.76 -4.18 -0.47
CA GLU A 64 -9.04 -4.78 -0.87
C GLU A 64 -10.18 -3.80 -0.60
N ASP A 65 -10.36 -2.87 -1.53
CA ASP A 65 -11.46 -1.96 -1.56
C ASP A 65 -12.75 -2.80 -1.64
N ARG A 66 -13.56 -2.75 -0.59
CA ARG A 66 -14.85 -3.48 -0.46
C ARG A 66 -15.93 -2.92 -1.41
N VAL A 67 -15.54 -2.51 -2.62
CA VAL A 67 -16.47 -2.07 -3.64
C VAL A 67 -16.97 -3.31 -4.37
N SER A 68 -18.19 -3.73 -4.05
CA SER A 68 -18.90 -4.76 -4.81
C SER A 68 -19.00 -4.31 -6.27
N LEU A 69 -18.10 -4.84 -7.12
CA LEU A 69 -18.08 -4.58 -8.55
C LEU A 69 -19.28 -5.31 -9.18
N LYS A 70 -20.46 -4.67 -9.12
CA LYS A 70 -21.66 -5.16 -9.79
C LYS A 70 -21.60 -4.76 -11.26
N LEU A 71 -20.88 -5.57 -12.05
CA LEU A 71 -20.97 -5.54 -13.50
C LEU A 71 -22.35 -6.07 -13.89
N GLN A 72 -23.35 -5.20 -13.99
CA GLN A 72 -24.61 -5.54 -14.61
C GLN A 72 -24.48 -5.29 -16.12
N PRO A 73 -24.42 -6.33 -16.97
CA PRO A 73 -24.47 -6.12 -18.41
C PRO A 73 -25.83 -5.51 -18.76
N ASP A 74 -25.82 -4.36 -19.43
CA ASP A 74 -27.02 -3.77 -20.01
C ASP A 74 -27.35 -4.53 -21.30
N ILE A 75 -28.47 -5.25 -21.32
CA ILE A 75 -28.90 -6.14 -22.41
C ILE A 75 -29.78 -5.35 -23.42
N GLN A 76 -29.64 -4.02 -23.55
CA GLN A 76 -30.56 -3.24 -24.40
C GLN A 76 -30.41 -3.47 -25.92
N TYR A 77 -29.49 -4.32 -26.39
CA TYR A 77 -29.27 -4.50 -27.84
C TYR A 77 -29.25 -5.96 -28.34
N ILE A 78 -30.20 -6.77 -27.89
CA ILE A 78 -30.63 -7.97 -28.64
C ILE A 78 -32.08 -7.81 -29.09
N ARG A 79 -32.26 -7.14 -30.23
CA ARG A 79 -33.41 -7.35 -31.11
C ARG A 79 -32.89 -7.89 -32.44
N PHE A 80 -33.12 -9.18 -32.67
CA PHE A 80 -33.20 -9.79 -34.00
C PHE A 80 -34.63 -9.65 -34.52
#